data_AF-A0A6B3F986-F1
#
_entry.id   AF-A0A6B3F986-F1
#
_cell.length_a   1.000
_cell.length_b   1.000
_cell.length_c   1.000
_cell.angle_alpha   90.00
_cell.angle_beta   90.00
_cell.angle_gamma   90.00
#
_symmetry.space_group_name_H-M   'P 1'
#
loop_
_entity.id
_entity.type
_entity.pdbx_description
1 polymer ?
#
loop_
_entity_poly.entity_id
_entity_poly.type
_entity_poly.pdbx_seq_one_letter_code
_entity_poly.pdbx_strand_id
1 'polypeptide(L)'
;MRWLLLVALTVQFMVALDMSVVNVALPDMRADLGFTPQGLLWVVNAYALAFGGLLMLGGRLADLLGSRPVLIGGLALFGAASLAGGLAGSPGLLLAARAVQ
;
A
#
# COMPACT_ATOMS: atom_id res chain seq x y z
N MET A 1 20.56 2.80 -15.52
CA MET A 1 20.35 3.68 -14.36
C MET A 1 19.25 4.73 -14.56
N ARG A 2 19.31 5.58 -15.60
CA ARG A 2 18.37 6.71 -15.76
C ARG A 2 16.87 6.32 -15.86
N TRP A 3 16.56 5.16 -16.46
CA TRP A 3 15.19 4.65 -16.53
C TRP A 3 14.68 4.04 -15.21
N LEU A 4 15.57 3.45 -14.40
CA LEU A 4 15.21 2.92 -13.08
C LEU A 4 14.84 4.05 -12.12
N LEU A 5 15.50 5.20 -12.22
CA LEU A 5 15.17 6.39 -11.44
C LEU A 5 13.76 6.93 -11.76
N LEU A 6 13.39 6.96 -13.05
CA LEU A 6 12.04 7.36 -13.45
C LEU A 6 10.99 6.39 -12.91
N VAL A 7 11.23 5.08 -13.04
CA VAL A 7 10.33 4.05 -12.50
C VAL A 7 10.19 4.16 -10.98
N ALA A 8 11.30 4.32 -10.26
CA ALA A 8 11.28 4.50 -8.81
C ALA A 8 10.54 5.78 -8.39
N LEU A 9 10.70 6.88 -9.13
CA LEU A 9 9.98 8.13 -8.89
C LEU A 9 8.47 7.96 -9.10
N THR A 10 8.06 7.26 -10.16
CA THR A 10 6.65 6.97 -10.42
C THR A 10 6.05 6.11 -9.33
N VAL A 11 6.76 5.08 -8.87
CA VAL A 11 6.32 4.23 -7.75
C VAL A 11 6.16 5.06 -6.47
N GLN A 12 7.16 5.89 -6.14
CA GLN A 12 7.09 6.75 -4.94
C GLN A 12 5.95 7.76 -5.01
N PHE A 13 5.71 8.34 -6.19
CA PHE A 13 4.59 9.24 -6.41
C PHE A 13 3.25 8.53 -6.24
N MET A 14 3.12 7.30 -6.75
CA MET A 14 1.91 6.50 -6.62
C MET A 14 1.62 6.16 -5.14
N VAL A 15 2.64 5.82 -4.35
CA VAL A 15 2.51 5.59 -2.91
C VAL A 15 2.06 6.85 -2.16
N ALA A 16 2.65 8.00 -2.48
CA ALA A 16 2.26 9.27 -1.86
C ALA A 16 0.80 9.65 -2.21
N LEU A 17 0.41 9.46 -3.47
CA LEU A 17 -0.98 9.67 -3.91
C LEU A 17 -1.95 8.76 -3.17
N ASP A 18 -1.64 7.49 -3.03
CA ASP A 18 -2.50 6.51 -2.35
C ASP A 18 -2.72 6.90 -0.87
N MET A 19 -1.69 7.37 -0.16
CA MET A 19 -1.84 7.94 1.18
C MET A 19 -2.70 9.22 1.20
N SER A 20 -2.55 10.11 0.22
CA SER A 20 -3.39 11.31 0.13
C SER A 20 -4.86 10.97 -0.12
N VAL A 21 -5.15 10.03 -1.02
CA VAL A 21 -6.51 9.58 -1.33
C VAL A 21 -7.19 9.02 -0.09
N VAL A 22 -6.50 8.18 0.70
CA VAL A 22 -7.06 7.68 1.97
C VAL A 22 -7.37 8.80 2.93
N ASN A 23 -6.44 9.74 3.12
CA ASN A 23 -6.68 10.83 4.07
C ASN A 23 -7.89 11.69 3.68
N VAL A 24 -8.12 11.87 2.37
CA VAL A 24 -9.30 12.56 1.84
C VAL A 24 -10.57 11.73 2.03
N ALA A 25 -10.48 10.40 1.92
CA ALA A 25 -11.61 9.47 2.08
C ALA A 25 -11.91 9.09 3.55
N LEU A 26 -11.03 9.42 4.50
CA LEU A 26 -11.24 9.16 5.95
C LEU A 26 -12.59 9.67 6.49
N PRO A 27 -13.08 10.88 6.14
CA PRO A 27 -14.39 11.37 6.56
C PRO A 27 -15.53 10.48 6.03
N ASP A 28 -15.45 10.08 4.76
CA ASP A 28 -16.44 9.23 4.10
C ASP A 28 -16.40 7.79 4.65
N MET A 29 -15.21 7.24 4.93
CA MET A 29 -15.05 5.94 5.60
C MET A 29 -15.63 5.94 7.02
N ARG A 30 -15.59 7.08 7.71
CA ARG A 30 -16.21 7.21 9.04
C ARG A 30 -17.74 7.28 8.94
N ALA A 31 -18.26 7.98 7.92
CA ALA A 31 -19.69 8.18 7.71
C ALA A 31 -20.39 6.94 7.11
N ASP A 32 -19.80 6.33 6.09
CA ASP A 32 -20.41 5.25 5.30
C ASP A 32 -20.11 3.84 5.85
N LEU A 33 -18.92 3.64 6.43
CA LEU A 33 -18.44 2.33 6.89
C LEU A 33 -18.45 2.18 8.44
N GLY A 34 -18.82 3.24 9.17
CA GLY A 34 -18.94 3.20 10.64
C GLY A 34 -17.61 2.97 11.37
N PHE A 35 -16.48 3.36 10.77
CA PHE A 35 -15.15 3.18 11.36
C PHE A 35 -15.04 3.82 12.75
N THR A 36 -14.59 3.05 13.73
CA THR A 36 -14.23 3.59 15.05
C THR A 36 -12.99 4.49 14.92
N PRO A 37 -12.79 5.48 15.81
CA PRO A 37 -11.59 6.33 15.80
C PRO A 37 -10.27 5.53 15.80
N GLN A 38 -10.27 4.36 16.45
CA GLN A 38 -9.13 3.46 16.51
C GLN A 38 -8.88 2.72 15.19
N GLY A 39 -9.94 2.38 14.43
CA GLY A 39 -9.80 1.77 13.11
C GLY A 39 -9.21 2.72 12.07
N LEU A 40 -9.51 4.03 12.13
CA LEU A 40 -8.91 5.04 11.25
C LEU A 40 -7.39 5.15 11.45
N LEU A 41 -6.90 5.04 12.69
CA LEU A 41 -5.46 5.00 12.99
C LEU A 41 -4.80 3.76 12.39
N TRP A 42 -5.47 2.62 12.41
CA TRP A 42 -4.97 1.39 11.81
C TRP A 42 -4.91 1.46 10.29
N VAL A 43 -5.84 2.16 9.63
CA VAL A 43 -5.81 2.36 8.16
C VAL A 43 -4.52 3.05 7.72
N VAL A 44 -4.04 4.02 8.51
CA VAL A 44 -2.78 4.74 8.23
C VAL A 44 -1.55 3.92 8.65
N ASN A 45 -1.60 3.32 9.85
CA ASN A 45 -0.42 2.65 10.43
C ASN A 45 -0.16 1.25 9.87
N ALA A 46 -1.18 0.52 9.41
CA ALA A 46 -1.01 -0.84 8.88
C ALA A 46 -0.06 -0.87 7.68
N TYR A 47 -0.18 0.12 6.79
CA TYR A 47 0.73 0.30 5.65
C TYR A 47 2.16 0.53 6.12
N ALA A 48 2.38 1.47 7.04
CA ALA A 48 3.73 1.78 7.54
C ALA A 48 4.38 0.58 8.25
N LEU A 49 3.60 -0.21 8.99
CA LEU A 49 4.06 -1.42 9.67
C LEU A 49 4.43 -2.53 8.68
N ALA A 50 3.56 -2.80 7.69
CA ALA A 50 3.81 -3.79 6.66
C ALA A 50 5.01 -3.40 5.80
N PHE A 51 5.06 -2.15 5.35
CA PHE A 51 6.16 -1.60 4.59
C PHE A 51 7.48 -1.72 5.36
N GLY A 52 7.52 -1.23 6.61
CA GLY A 52 8.73 -1.30 7.44
C GLY A 52 9.18 -2.73 7.73
N GLY A 53 8.24 -3.64 8.04
CA GLY A 53 8.55 -5.05 8.34
C GLY A 53 9.01 -5.84 7.13
N LEU A 54 8.43 -5.58 5.95
CA LEU A 54 8.76 -6.29 4.72
C LEU A 54 9.93 -5.67 3.96
N LEU A 55 10.38 -4.46 4.30
CA LEU A 55 11.48 -3.79 3.59
C LEU A 55 12.78 -4.59 3.63
N MET A 56 13.13 -5.11 4.82
CA MET A 56 14.31 -5.97 5.01
C MET A 56 14.18 -7.28 4.23
N LEU A 57 12.97 -7.86 4.16
CA LEU A 57 12.68 -9.08 3.42
C LEU A 57 12.77 -8.84 1.90
N GLY A 58 12.17 -7.74 1.42
CA GLY A 58 12.17 -7.33 0.02
C GLY A 58 13.56 -7.01 -0.49
N GLY A 59 14.40 -6.33 0.31
CA GLY A 59 15.81 -6.10 0.00
C GLY A 59 16.58 -7.42 -0.17
N ARG A 60 16.42 -8.35 0.78
CA ARG A 60 17.07 -9.68 0.69
C ARG A 60 16.57 -10.51 -0.49
N LEU A 61 15.27 -10.44 -0.80
CA LEU A 61 14.72 -11.10 -1.99
C LEU A 61 15.28 -10.49 -3.28
N ALA A 62 15.47 -9.17 -3.34
CA ALA A 62 16.07 -8.49 -4.48
C ALA A 62 17.55 -8.86 -4.67
N ASP A 63 18.28 -9.06 -3.57
CA ASP A 63 19.68 -9.51 -3.60
C ASP A 63 19.81 -10.95 -4.09
N LEU A 64 18.86 -11.83 -3.73
CA LEU A 64 18.89 -13.26 -4.09
C LEU A 64 18.29 -13.58 -5.46
N LEU A 65 17.15 -12.97 -5.81
CA LEU A 65 16.38 -13.25 -7.02
C LEU A 65 16.63 -12.24 -8.15
N GLY A 66 17.35 -11.16 -7.85
CA GLY A 66 17.54 -10.03 -8.74
C GLY A 66 16.41 -9.00 -8.62
N SER A 67 16.75 -7.73 -8.85
CA SER A 67 15.86 -6.59 -8.66
C SER A 67 14.63 -6.60 -9.59
N ARG A 68 14.74 -7.14 -10.80
CA ARG A 68 13.67 -7.13 -11.81
C ARG A 68 12.43 -7.97 -11.43
N PRO A 69 12.53 -9.28 -11.11
CA PRO A 69 11.37 -10.08 -10.73
C PRO A 69 10.75 -9.61 -9.41
N VAL A 70 11.56 -9.13 -8.46
CA VAL A 70 11.06 -8.61 -7.18
C VAL A 70 10.27 -7.31 -7.38
N LEU A 71 10.75 -6.41 -8.25
CA LEU A 71 10.02 -5.19 -8.60
C LEU A 71 8.67 -5.51 -9.26
N ILE A 72 8.63 -6.44 -10.21
CA ILE A 72 7.39 -6.80 -10.92
C ILE A 72 6.42 -7.50 -9.97
N GLY A 73 6.90 -8.42 -9.13
CA GLY A 73 6.07 -9.10 -8.14
C GLY A 73 5.46 -8.14 -7.12
N GLY A 74 6.27 -7.21 -6.61
CA GLY A 74 5.80 -6.16 -5.70
C GLY A 74 4.76 -5.24 -6.36
N LEU A 75 4.99 -4.82 -7.61
CA LEU A 75 4.05 -3.97 -8.34
C LEU A 75 2.72 -4.68 -8.62
N ALA A 76 2.76 -5.98 -8.95
CA ALA A 76 1.56 -6.78 -9.17
C ALA A 76 0.75 -6.95 -7.87
N LEU A 77 1.43 -7.25 -6.76
CA LEU A 77 0.81 -7.34 -5.44
C LEU A 77 0.15 -6.01 -5.04
N PHE A 78 0.89 -4.91 -5.19
CA PHE A 78 0.42 -3.56 -4.89
C PHE A 78 -0.84 -3.21 -5.71
N GLY A 79 -0.82 -3.47 -7.02
CA GLY A 79 -1.97 -3.23 -7.89
C GLY A 79 -3.19 -4.05 -7.50
N ALA A 80 -3.01 -5.33 -7.17
CA ALA A 80 -4.09 -6.20 -6.72
C ALA A 80 -4.69 -5.74 -5.39
N ALA A 81 -3.85 -5.35 -4.43
CA ALA A 81 -4.28 -4.83 -3.14
C ALA A 81 -5.01 -3.48 -3.27
N SER A 82 -4.54 -2.61 -4.16
CA SER A 82 -5.20 -1.32 -4.44
C SER A 82 -6.58 -1.49 -5.06
N LEU A 83 -6.73 -2.44 -6.01
CA LEU A 83 -8.04 -2.81 -6.57
C LEU A 83 -8.98 -3.37 -5.50
N ALA A 84 -8.47 -4.24 -4.62
CA ALA A 84 -9.25 -4.80 -3.51
C ALA A 84 -9.68 -3.71 -2.51
N GLY A 85 -8.82 -2.73 -2.24
CA GLY A 85 -9.13 -1.57 -1.41
C GLY A 85 -10.20 -0.66 -2.04
N GLY A 86 -10.13 -0.43 -3.37
CA GLY A 86 -11.13 0.34 -4.10
C GLY A 86 -12.51 -0.33 -4.17
N LEU A 87 -12.56 -1.66 -4.08
CA LEU A 87 -13.79 -2.46 -4.05
C LEU A 87 -14.24 -2.82 -2.62
N ALA A 88 -13.61 -2.26 -1.59
CA ALA A 88 -13.87 -2.66 -0.22
C ALA A 88 -15.22 -2.17 0.30
N GLY A 89 -16.14 -3.10 0.51
CA GLY A 89 -17.44 -2.85 1.14
C GLY A 89 -17.45 -2.99 2.67
N SER A 90 -16.30 -3.25 3.31
CA SER A 90 -16.22 -3.38 4.76
C SER A 90 -14.91 -2.81 5.34
N PRO A 91 -14.94 -2.31 6.59
CA PRO A 91 -13.76 -1.75 7.26
C PRO A 91 -12.57 -2.71 7.30
N GLY A 92 -12.86 -3.99 7.59
CA GLY A 92 -11.84 -5.02 7.72
C GLY A 92 -11.18 -5.36 6.38
N LEU A 93 -11.94 -5.40 5.28
CA LEU A 93 -11.38 -5.65 3.94
C LEU A 93 -10.50 -4.49 3.50
N LEU A 94 -10.93 -3.25 3.77
CA LEU A 94 -10.17 -2.06 3.46
C LEU A 94 -8.86 -2.03 4.25
N LEU A 95 -8.89 -2.36 5.54
CA LEU A 95 -7.71 -2.45 6.38
C LEU A 95 -6.74 -3.57 5.94
N ALA A 96 -7.28 -4.74 5.59
CA ALA A 96 -6.47 -5.86 5.09
C ALA A 96 -5.81 -5.52 3.75
N ALA A 97 -6.55 -4.89 2.83
CA ALA A 97 -5.99 -4.40 1.57
C ALA A 97 -4.86 -3.39 1.79
N ARG A 98 -5.03 -2.46 2.74
CA ARG A 98 -4.01 -1.47 3.13
C ARG A 98 -2.77 -2.08 3.75
N ALA A 99 -2.91 -3.19 4.47
CA ALA A 99 -1.77 -3.91 5.03
C ALA A 99 -0.98 -4.71 3.99
N VAL A 100 -1.59 -5.00 2.83
CA VAL A 100 -0.96 -5.78 1.74
C VAL A 100 -0.35 -4.88 0.66
N GLN A 101 -0.87 -3.65 0.49
CA GLN A 101 -0.24 -2.60 -0.33
C GLN A 101 1.16 -2.28 0.21
#